data_AF-A0A1V1T9A5-F1
#
_entry.id   AF-A0A1V1T9A5-F1
#
_cell.length_a   1.000
_cell.length_b   1.000
_cell.length_c   1.000
_cell.angle_alpha   90.00
_cell.angle_beta   90.00
_cell.angle_gamma   90.00
#
_symmetry.space_group_name_H-M   'P 1'
#
loop_
_entity.id
_entity.type
_entity.pdbx_description
1 polymer ?
#
loop_
_entity_poly.entity_id
_entity_poly.type
_entity_poly.pdbx_seq_one_letter_code
_entity_poly.pdbx_strand_id
1 'polypeptide(L)'
;MTPWQGSGAAMAFEDAMIMQGLFRHVHLPAQIEAAFKAYDALRRPRCQRVVDSSRETGMILCGQVKEAGLDPDKLGLLLSTKWEFIAGLDMKDHKNDAVIKLNEYAEASEASEA
;
A
#
# COMPACT_ATOMS: atom_id res chain seq x y z
N MET A 1 -2.49 -7.17 -10.01
CA MET A 1 -1.75 -8.17 -9.21
C MET A 1 -2.24 -9.57 -9.55
N THR A 2 -1.41 -10.59 -9.37
CA THR A 2 -1.88 -11.99 -9.37
C THR A 2 -2.75 -12.27 -8.14
N PRO A 3 -3.65 -13.27 -8.17
CA PRO A 3 -4.63 -13.46 -7.09
C PRO A 3 -4.11 -14.28 -5.89
N TRP A 4 -2.81 -14.58 -5.81
CA TRP A 4 -2.25 -15.53 -4.84
C TRP A 4 -2.45 -15.16 -3.36
N GLN A 5 -2.54 -13.87 -3.04
CA GLN A 5 -2.81 -13.39 -1.68
C GLN A 5 -4.24 -12.88 -1.48
N GLY A 6 -5.06 -12.84 -2.54
CA GLY A 6 -6.48 -12.45 -2.46
C GLY A 6 -6.75 -10.98 -2.09
N SER A 7 -5.75 -10.11 -2.03
CA SER A 7 -5.89 -8.76 -1.46
C SER A 7 -6.21 -7.65 -2.46
N GLY A 8 -6.52 -7.98 -3.72
CA GLY A 8 -6.73 -7.00 -4.78
C GLY A 8 -7.86 -6.01 -4.50
N ALA A 9 -9.03 -6.53 -4.15
CA ALA A 9 -10.19 -5.69 -3.82
C ALA A 9 -9.95 -4.87 -2.54
N ALA A 10 -9.26 -5.45 -1.55
CA ALA A 10 -8.91 -4.74 -0.32
C ALA A 10 -8.03 -3.51 -0.60
N MET A 11 -7.06 -3.59 -1.53
CA MET A 11 -6.26 -2.43 -1.91
C MET A 11 -7.12 -1.30 -2.50
N ALA A 12 -8.11 -1.62 -3.33
CA ALA A 12 -9.03 -0.61 -3.88
C ALA A 12 -9.91 0.03 -2.79
N PHE A 13 -10.36 -0.75 -1.79
CA PHE A 13 -11.08 -0.18 -0.64
C PHE A 13 -10.20 0.75 0.20
N GLU A 14 -8.94 0.38 0.43
CA GLU A 14 -7.97 1.25 1.09
C GLU A 14 -7.73 2.53 0.28
N ASP A 15 -7.58 2.44 -1.05
CA ASP A 15 -7.40 3.60 -1.93
C ASP A 15 -8.58 4.57 -1.81
N ALA A 16 -9.82 4.06 -1.86
CA ALA A 16 -11.02 4.86 -1.70
C ALA A 16 -11.11 5.54 -0.32
N MET A 17 -10.76 4.81 0.75
CA MET A 17 -10.75 5.34 2.12
C MET A 17 -9.71 6.45 2.29
N ILE A 18 -8.51 6.28 1.74
CA ILE A 18 -7.43 7.28 1.83
C ILE A 18 -7.77 8.51 1.00
N MET A 19 -8.25 8.35 -0.23
CA MET A 19 -8.72 9.49 -1.04
C MET A 19 -9.84 10.25 -0.32
N GLN A 20 -10.85 9.56 0.21
CA GLN A 20 -11.92 10.21 0.99
C GLN A 20 -11.36 10.98 2.20
N GLY A 21 -10.37 10.41 2.89
CA GLY A 21 -9.67 11.07 3.99
C GLY A 21 -9.00 12.37 3.57
N LEU A 22 -8.21 12.33 2.49
CA LEU A 22 -7.48 13.48 1.96
C LEU A 22 -8.44 14.58 1.46
N PHE A 23 -9.43 14.22 0.65
CA PHE A 23 -10.35 15.19 0.06
C PHE A 23 -11.26 15.88 1.09
N ARG A 24 -11.39 15.34 2.32
CA ARG A 24 -12.06 16.04 3.42
C ARG A 24 -11.32 17.31 3.87
N HIS A 25 -10.03 17.40 3.59
CA HIS A 25 -9.17 18.55 3.94
C HIS A 25 -8.90 19.48 2.75
N VAL A 26 -9.46 19.18 1.58
CA VAL A 26 -9.37 20.02 0.39
C VAL A 26 -10.55 21.00 0.38
N HIS A 27 -10.25 22.29 0.53
CA HIS A 27 -11.24 23.37 0.52
C HIS A 27 -11.09 24.29 -0.70
N LEU A 28 -9.93 24.27 -1.35
CA LEU A 28 -9.61 25.08 -2.52
C LEU A 28 -9.05 24.22 -3.66
N PRO A 29 -9.30 24.55 -4.94
CA PRO A 29 -8.75 23.80 -6.08
C PRO A 29 -7.22 23.67 -6.07
N ALA A 30 -6.51 24.68 -5.57
CA ALA A 30 -5.04 24.66 -5.47
C ALA A 30 -4.51 23.52 -4.58
N GLN A 31 -5.31 23.01 -3.63
CA GLN A 31 -4.91 21.94 -2.71
C GLN A 31 -5.05 20.53 -3.30
N ILE A 32 -5.71 20.40 -4.46
CA ILE A 32 -5.96 19.10 -5.10
C ILE A 32 -4.63 18.41 -5.47
N GLU A 33 -3.65 19.18 -5.96
CA GLU A 33 -2.34 18.62 -6.33
C GLU A 33 -1.61 18.03 -5.11
N ALA A 34 -1.60 18.75 -3.98
CA ALA A 34 -1.02 18.27 -2.74
C ALA A 34 -1.70 17.00 -2.24
N ALA A 35 -3.03 16.91 -2.34
CA ALA A 35 -3.78 15.71 -1.99
C ALA A 35 -3.41 14.50 -2.86
N PHE A 36 -3.26 14.68 -4.18
CA PHE A 36 -2.83 13.58 -5.05
C PHE A 36 -1.36 13.18 -4.82
N LYS A 37 -0.46 14.12 -4.51
CA LYS A 37 0.92 13.80 -4.11
C LYS A 37 0.96 12.99 -2.82
N ALA A 38 0.17 13.38 -1.81
CA ALA A 38 0.04 12.65 -0.55
C ALA A 38 -0.50 11.22 -0.77
N TYR A 39 -1.56 11.09 -1.57
CA TYR A 39 -2.10 9.79 -1.96
C TYR A 39 -1.02 8.91 -2.62
N ASP A 40 -0.31 9.44 -3.62
CA ASP A 40 0.69 8.69 -4.36
C ASP A 40 1.84 8.21 -3.47
N ALA A 41 2.39 9.13 -2.67
CA ALA A 41 3.50 8.87 -1.77
C ALA A 41 3.18 7.76 -0.74
N LEU A 42 1.93 7.71 -0.28
CA LEU A 42 1.49 6.72 0.72
C LEU A 42 1.07 5.40 0.07
N ARG A 43 0.28 5.45 -1.01
CA ARG A 43 -0.39 4.27 -1.58
C ARG A 43 0.45 3.52 -2.58
N ARG A 44 1.23 4.20 -3.43
CA ARG A 44 2.03 3.53 -4.48
C ARG A 44 3.00 2.50 -3.89
N PRO A 45 3.80 2.80 -2.84
CA PRO A 45 4.72 1.81 -2.28
C PRO A 45 4.00 0.60 -1.68
N ARG A 46 2.85 0.82 -1.00
CA ARG A 46 2.05 -0.27 -0.42
C ARG A 46 1.44 -1.17 -1.49
N CYS A 47 0.78 -0.60 -2.49
CA CYS A 47 0.19 -1.35 -3.58
C CYS A 47 1.24 -2.15 -4.36
N GLN A 48 2.42 -1.57 -4.60
CA GLN A 48 3.50 -2.27 -5.28
C GLN A 48 4.06 -3.43 -4.45
N ARG A 49 4.23 -3.25 -3.14
CA ARG A 49 4.62 -4.35 -2.23
C ARG A 49 3.64 -5.51 -2.26
N VAL A 50 2.33 -5.24 -2.35
CA VAL A 50 1.30 -6.31 -2.48
C VAL A 50 1.39 -7.01 -3.83
N VAL A 51 1.65 -6.28 -4.92
CA VAL A 51 1.87 -6.88 -6.25
C VAL A 51 3.06 -7.84 -6.23
N ASP A 52 4.18 -7.39 -5.69
CA ASP A 52 5.44 -8.16 -5.66
C ASP A 52 5.30 -9.38 -4.75
N SER A 53 4.78 -9.19 -3.53
CA SER A 53 4.49 -10.27 -2.58
C SER A 53 3.52 -11.31 -3.15
N SER A 54 2.49 -10.88 -3.89
CA SER A 54 1.54 -11.82 -4.50
C SER A 54 2.23 -12.67 -5.56
N ARG A 55 3.08 -12.05 -6.39
CA ARG A 55 3.86 -12.79 -7.38
C ARG A 55 4.77 -13.81 -6.70
N GLU A 56 5.53 -13.40 -5.68
CA GLU A 56 6.39 -14.28 -4.89
C GLU A 56 5.62 -15.45 -4.28
N THR A 57 4.43 -15.18 -3.72
CA THR A 57 3.57 -16.21 -3.12
C THR A 57 3.17 -17.27 -4.16
N GLY A 58 2.87 -16.85 -5.39
CA GLY A 58 2.66 -17.77 -6.51
C GLY A 58 3.89 -18.61 -6.85
N MET A 59 5.08 -17.99 -6.90
CA MET A 59 6.33 -18.72 -7.15
C MET A 59 6.58 -19.78 -6.07
N ILE A 60 6.32 -19.46 -4.80
CA ILE A 60 6.45 -20.39 -3.67
C ILE A 60 5.47 -21.55 -3.81
N LEU A 61 4.17 -21.27 -3.99
CA LEU A 61 3.11 -22.28 -4.08
C LEU A 61 3.22 -23.17 -5.33
N CYS A 62 3.84 -22.68 -6.40
CA CYS A 62 4.14 -23.47 -7.60
C CYS A 62 5.50 -24.18 -7.55
N GLY A 63 6.19 -24.18 -6.41
CA GLY A 63 7.46 -24.88 -6.22
C GLY A 63 8.63 -24.33 -7.05
N GLN A 64 8.57 -23.05 -7.42
CA GLN A 64 9.55 -22.40 -8.29
C GLN A 64 10.73 -21.77 -7.53
N VAL A 65 10.71 -21.84 -6.19
CA VAL A 65 11.84 -21.46 -5.33
C VAL A 65 12.82 -22.63 -5.27
N LYS A 66 14.02 -22.48 -5.83
CA LYS A 66 14.98 -23.57 -6.05
C LYS A 66 15.33 -24.34 -4.77
N GLU A 67 15.47 -23.63 -3.66
CA GLU A 67 15.90 -24.18 -2.37
C GLU A 67 14.77 -24.92 -1.63
N ALA A 68 13.51 -24.56 -1.94
CA ALA A 68 12.32 -25.12 -1.30
C ALA A 68 11.65 -26.21 -2.15
N GLY A 69 11.52 -26.01 -3.47
CA GLY A 69 10.70 -26.87 -4.31
C GLY A 69 9.29 -27.00 -3.73
N LEU A 70 8.80 -28.23 -3.56
CA LEU A 70 7.53 -28.55 -2.91
C LEU A 70 7.69 -29.18 -1.52
N ASP A 71 8.83 -28.94 -0.86
CA ASP A 71 9.08 -29.41 0.50
C ASP A 71 8.13 -28.71 1.50
N PRO A 72 7.26 -29.45 2.22
CA PRO A 72 6.23 -28.85 3.06
C PRO A 72 6.78 -27.94 4.18
N ASP A 73 7.87 -28.32 4.82
CA ASP A 73 8.44 -27.59 5.96
C ASP A 73 9.04 -26.26 5.48
N LYS A 74 9.76 -26.29 4.35
CA LYS A 74 10.33 -25.08 3.74
C LYS A 74 9.25 -24.16 3.20
N LEU A 75 8.20 -24.70 2.57
CA LEU A 75 7.05 -23.90 2.14
C LEU A 75 6.35 -23.25 3.32
N GLY A 76 6.12 -23.98 4.41
CA GLY A 76 5.55 -23.46 5.64
C GLY A 76 6.34 -22.27 6.19
N LEU A 77 7.67 -22.39 6.23
CA LEU A 77 8.55 -21.30 6.65
C LEU A 77 8.43 -20.07 5.74
N LEU A 78 8.49 -20.25 4.42
CA LEU A 78 8.42 -19.16 3.45
C LEU A 78 7.06 -18.42 3.44
N LEU A 79 5.98 -19.13 3.73
CA LEU A 79 4.62 -18.59 3.71
C LEU A 79 4.20 -17.95 5.04
N SER A 80 4.84 -18.33 6.15
CA SER A 80 4.43 -17.97 7.52
C SER A 80 4.15 -16.48 7.74
N THR A 81 4.93 -15.60 7.10
CA THR A 81 4.84 -14.15 7.30
C THR A 81 4.20 -13.39 6.13
N LYS A 82 3.83 -14.07 5.04
CA LYS A 82 3.47 -13.40 3.77
C LYS A 82 2.23 -12.49 3.86
N TRP A 83 1.33 -12.76 4.80
CA TRP A 83 0.12 -11.95 5.01
C TRP A 83 0.25 -10.89 6.11
N GLU A 84 1.31 -10.92 6.92
CA GLU A 84 1.42 -10.08 8.12
C GLU A 84 1.35 -8.59 7.81
N PHE A 85 2.08 -8.12 6.80
CA PHE A 85 2.06 -6.69 6.43
C PHE A 85 0.75 -6.25 5.74
N ILE A 86 -0.03 -7.20 5.23
CA ILE A 86 -1.33 -6.93 4.61
C ILE A 86 -2.37 -6.76 5.72
N ALA A 87 -2.48 -7.78 6.58
CA ALA A 87 -3.49 -7.86 7.64
C ALA A 87 -3.15 -7.06 8.91
N GLY A 88 -1.87 -6.85 9.18
CA GLY A 88 -1.37 -6.18 10.38
C GLY A 88 -1.25 -4.66 10.27
N LEU A 89 -1.65 -4.06 9.15
CA LEU A 89 -1.68 -2.60 9.03
C LEU A 89 -2.90 -2.03 9.76
N ASP A 90 -2.68 -1.12 10.70
CA ASP A 90 -3.75 -0.33 11.28
C ASP A 90 -4.25 0.72 10.27
N MET A 91 -5.51 0.60 9.87
CA MET A 91 -6.11 1.48 8.85
C MET A 91 -6.38 2.90 9.35
N LYS A 92 -6.55 3.09 10.66
CA LYS A 92 -6.76 4.41 11.26
C LYS A 92 -5.44 5.19 11.25
N ASP A 93 -4.35 4.53 11.64
CA ASP A 93 -3.01 5.13 11.58
C ASP A 93 -2.61 5.38 10.13
N HIS A 94 -2.88 4.43 9.23
CA HIS A 94 -2.61 4.63 7.80
C HIS A 94 -3.37 5.83 7.21
N LYS A 95 -4.60 6.07 7.68
CA LYS A 95 -5.36 7.27 7.30
C LYS A 95 -4.75 8.55 7.87
N ASN A 96 -4.25 8.52 9.10
CA ASN A 96 -3.57 9.66 9.71
C ASN A 96 -2.27 10.00 8.97
N ASP A 97 -1.49 8.99 8.56
CA ASP A 97 -0.27 9.17 7.76
C ASP A 97 -0.57 9.92 6.45
N ALA A 98 -1.72 9.67 5.83
CA ALA A 98 -2.14 10.39 4.62
C ALA A 98 -2.32 11.89 4.88
N VAL A 99 -2.94 12.24 6.02
CA VAL A 99 -3.13 13.64 6.41
C VAL A 99 -1.80 14.31 6.75
N ILE A 100 -0.88 13.60 7.40
CA ILE A 100 0.49 14.09 7.64
C ILE A 100 1.17 14.38 6.30
N LYS A 101 1.11 13.46 5.33
CA LYS A 101 1.65 13.69 3.97
C LYS A 101 1.00 14.86 3.25
N LEU A 102 -0.30 15.06 3.39
CA LEU A 102 -0.97 16.22 2.81
C LEU A 102 -0.39 17.53 3.34
N ASN A 103 -0.19 17.64 4.65
CA ASN A 103 0.36 18.85 5.27
C ASN A 103 1.79 19.10 4.79
N GLU A 104 2.64 18.07 4.71
CA GLU A 104 4.01 18.18 4.17
C GLU A 104 4.01 18.75 2.73
N TYR A 105 3.12 18.26 1.85
CA TYR A 105 3.04 18.74 0.47
C TYR A 105 2.38 20.11 0.32
N ALA A 106 1.45 20.47 1.21
CA ALA A 106 0.84 21.79 1.22
C ALA A 106 1.86 22.86 1.62
N GLU A 107 2.62 22.63 2.70
CA GLU A 107 3.69 23.53 3.17
C GLU A 107 4.78 23.71 2.11
N ALA A 108 5.19 22.63 1.43
CA ALA A 108 6.17 22.70 0.36
C ALA A 108 5.69 23.51 -0.86
N SER A 109 4.38 23.49 -1.15
CA SER A 109 3.78 24.28 -2.23
C SER A 109 3.82 25.76 -1.92
N GLU A 110 3.42 26.16 -0.71
CA GLU A 110 3.43 27.55 -0.25
C GLU A 110 4.86 28.13 -0.22
N ALA A 111 5.84 27.33 0.21
CA ALA A 111 7.25 27.74 0.22
C ALA A 111 7.85 27.91 -1.19
N SER A 112 7.25 27.31 -2.23
CA SER A 112 7.71 27.45 -3.62
C SER A 112 7.13 28.68 -4.34
N GLU A 113 6.07 29.27 -3.79
CA GLU A 113 5.40 30.46 -4.32
C GLU A 113 5.84 31.78 -3.65
N ALA A 114 6.57 31.69 -2.53
CA ALA A 114 7.14 32.83 -1.78
C ALA A 114 8.55 33.21 -2.25
#